data_AF-A0A953N4A4-F1
#
_entry.id   AF-A0A953N4A4-F1
#
_cell.length_a   1.000
_cell.length_b   1.000
_cell.length_c   1.000
_cell.angle_alpha   90.00
_cell.angle_beta   90.00
_cell.angle_gamma   90.00
#
_symmetry.space_group_name_H-M   'P 1'
#
loop_
_entity.id
_entity.type
_entity.pdbx_description
1 polymer ?
#
loop_
_entity_poly.entity_id
_entity_poly.type
_entity_poly.pdbx_seq_one_letter_code
_entity_poly.pdbx_strand_id
1 'polypeptide(L)'
;MKNLFKLTALVFVLFLGMNTMHAQTLTQTDQDRPEVVAKAIAEKLTSELGLNGDQQRALFRAYTANESNYRKYVNGQDPKDAAVIANKKKYDDVLKENVKKALTDAQYKKWLSLQKM
;
A
#
# COMPACT_ATOMS: atom_id res chain seq x y z
N MET A 1 -19.69 -28.16 20.76
CA MET A 1 -19.88 -28.10 19.29
C MET A 1 -20.52 -26.77 18.92
N LYS A 2 -19.89 -26.06 17.96
CA LYS A 2 -20.50 -25.20 16.92
C LYS A 2 -21.48 -24.13 17.45
N ASN A 3 -21.09 -22.86 17.57
CA ASN A 3 -21.12 -21.90 16.45
C ASN A 3 -20.42 -20.57 16.83
N LEU A 4 -19.11 -20.42 16.59
CA LEU A 4 -18.38 -19.17 16.91
C LEU A 4 -17.62 -18.55 15.72
N PHE A 5 -18.13 -18.72 14.51
CA PHE A 5 -17.54 -18.13 13.31
C PHE A 5 -18.60 -17.49 12.43
N LYS A 6 -19.10 -16.31 12.81
CA LYS A 6 -19.73 -15.34 11.89
C LYS A 6 -19.63 -13.92 12.45
N LEU A 7 -18.49 -13.26 12.26
CA LEU A 7 -18.47 -11.81 12.01
C LEU A 7 -17.16 -11.41 11.31
N THR A 8 -17.14 -11.56 9.99
CA THR A 8 -16.21 -10.88 9.10
C THR A 8 -16.75 -9.49 8.80
N ALA A 9 -16.01 -8.43 9.16
CA ALA A 9 -15.79 -7.21 8.36
C ALA A 9 -15.34 -6.03 9.25
N LEU A 10 -14.04 -5.70 9.21
CA LEU A 10 -13.60 -4.32 9.05
C LEU A 10 -12.21 -4.33 8.42
N VAL A 11 -12.15 -3.98 7.14
CA VAL A 11 -10.91 -3.83 6.38
C VAL A 11 -10.34 -2.44 6.68
N PHE A 12 -9.11 -2.44 7.21
CA PHE A 12 -8.05 -1.45 7.10
C PHE A 12 -8.46 0.02 6.87
N VAL A 13 -8.49 0.78 7.95
CA VAL A 13 -8.06 2.19 7.89
C VAL A 13 -6.54 2.16 7.90
N LEU A 14 -5.92 2.20 6.72
CA LEU A 14 -4.54 2.66 6.63
C LEU A 14 -4.53 4.08 7.17
N PHE A 15 -3.91 4.25 8.34
CA PHE A 15 -3.66 5.51 9.00
C PHE A 15 -2.99 6.51 8.02
N LEU A 16 -3.78 7.35 7.38
CA LEU A 16 -3.35 8.60 6.75
C LEU A 16 -3.89 9.82 7.53
N GLY A 17 -3.98 9.67 8.85
CA GLY A 17 -4.44 10.70 9.78
C GLY A 17 -3.39 11.13 10.80
N MET A 18 -2.09 11.04 10.49
CA MET A 18 -1.04 11.52 11.38
C MET A 18 -0.49 12.85 10.87
N ASN A 19 -0.95 13.90 11.55
CA ASN A 19 -0.49 15.28 11.48
C ASN A 19 1.06 15.38 11.48
N THR A 20 1.65 15.73 10.35
CA THR A 20 2.98 16.34 10.33
C THR A 20 2.81 17.76 9.81
N MET A 21 2.58 18.70 10.75
CA MET A 21 2.86 20.11 10.54
C MET A 21 4.34 20.25 10.19
N HIS A 22 4.66 20.38 8.89
CA HIS A 22 5.85 21.07 8.41
C HIS A 22 5.38 21.99 7.27
N ALA A 23 5.25 23.27 7.60
CA ALA A 23 4.86 24.32 6.70
C ALA A 23 6.03 24.67 5.77
N GLN A 24 5.87 24.43 4.47
CA GLN A 24 6.31 25.37 3.43
C GLN A 24 5.60 25.00 2.11
N THR A 25 4.49 25.68 1.84
CA THR A 25 3.98 25.99 0.50
C THR A 25 4.13 24.91 -0.59
N LEU A 26 3.58 23.71 -0.38
CA LEU A 26 3.20 22.85 -1.50
C LEU A 26 1.69 23.01 -1.72
N THR A 27 1.34 23.64 -2.84
CA THR A 27 0.01 23.66 -3.42
C THR A 27 -0.67 22.30 -3.28
N GLN A 28 -1.92 22.29 -2.81
CA GLN A 28 -2.78 21.13 -2.50
C GLN A 28 -2.92 20.07 -3.63
N THR A 29 -2.28 20.26 -4.77
CA THR A 29 -2.29 19.38 -5.94
C THR A 29 -1.20 18.29 -5.91
N ASP A 30 -0.09 18.48 -5.18
CA ASP A 30 1.07 17.56 -5.25
C ASP A 30 0.98 16.36 -4.29
N GLN A 31 0.19 16.43 -3.21
CA GLN A 31 0.02 15.33 -2.26
C GLN A 31 -0.74 14.12 -2.83
N ASP A 32 -1.46 14.29 -3.93
CA ASP A 32 -2.27 13.23 -4.59
C ASP A 32 -1.52 12.47 -5.69
N ARG A 33 -0.24 12.79 -5.90
CA ARG A 33 0.56 12.13 -6.94
C ARG A 33 0.96 10.72 -6.47
N PRO A 34 0.70 9.67 -7.27
CA PRO A 34 1.10 8.30 -6.95
C PRO A 34 2.57 8.18 -6.56
N GLU A 35 3.45 8.97 -7.17
CA GLU A 35 4.89 8.96 -6.89
C GLU A 35 5.22 9.54 -5.50
N VAL A 36 4.52 10.57 -5.04
CA VAL A 36 4.77 11.20 -3.74
C VAL A 36 4.40 10.22 -2.62
N VAL A 37 3.22 9.60 -2.74
CA VAL A 37 2.76 8.56 -1.80
C VAL A 37 3.70 7.34 -1.83
N ALA A 38 4.03 6.84 -3.02
CA ALA A 38 4.92 5.69 -3.16
C ALA A 38 6.34 5.96 -2.63
N LYS A 39 6.84 7.19 -2.77
CA LYS A 39 8.15 7.57 -2.22
C LYS A 39 8.15 7.51 -0.70
N ALA A 40 7.14 8.09 -0.05
CA ALA A 40 7.00 8.04 1.41
C ALA A 40 6.90 6.58 1.92
N ILE A 41 6.12 5.74 1.22
CA ILE A 41 6.01 4.31 1.55
C ILE A 41 7.37 3.62 1.40
N ALA A 42 8.07 3.83 0.28
CA ALA A 42 9.37 3.21 0.03
C ALA A 42 10.41 3.64 1.06
N GLU A 43 10.46 4.92 1.45
CA GLU A 43 11.37 5.42 2.49
C GLU A 43 11.08 4.81 3.86
N LYS A 44 9.80 4.69 4.24
CA LYS A 44 9.38 4.00 5.47
C LYS A 44 9.77 2.53 5.45
N LEU A 45 9.51 1.82 4.34
CA LEU A 45 9.87 0.42 4.22
C LEU A 45 11.39 0.22 4.18
N THR A 46 12.16 1.19 3.66
CA THR A 46 13.62 1.17 3.72
C THR A 46 14.11 1.14 5.16
N SER A 47 13.60 2.02 6.02
CA SER A 47 14.00 2.05 7.43
C SER A 47 13.51 0.82 8.20
N GLU A 48 12.31 0.34 7.94
CA GLU A 48 11.74 -0.82 8.64
C GLU A 48 12.35 -2.15 8.20
N LEU A 49 12.67 -2.32 6.92
CA LEU A 49 13.13 -3.60 6.36
C LEU A 49 14.64 -3.64 6.09
N GLY A 50 15.35 -2.51 6.25
CA GLY A 50 16.76 -2.41 5.90
C GLY A 50 16.98 -2.65 4.40
N LEU A 51 16.19 -1.97 3.56
CA LEU A 51 16.27 -2.14 2.11
C LEU A 51 17.56 -1.54 1.56
N ASN A 52 18.17 -2.23 0.59
CA ASN A 52 19.21 -1.61 -0.24
C ASN A 52 18.59 -0.72 -1.33
N GLY A 53 19.43 0.04 -2.04
CA GLY A 53 18.97 0.99 -3.05
C GLY A 53 18.19 0.37 -4.22
N ASP A 54 18.51 -0.86 -4.62
CA ASP A 54 17.79 -1.54 -5.70
C ASP A 54 16.42 -2.03 -5.24
N GLN A 55 16.34 -2.56 -4.03
CA GLN A 55 15.08 -2.96 -3.39
C GLN A 55 14.16 -1.76 -3.17
N GLN A 56 14.70 -0.64 -2.67
CA GLN A 56 13.95 0.60 -2.52
C GLN A 56 13.39 1.09 -3.87
N ARG A 57 14.21 1.11 -4.92
CA ARG A 57 13.78 1.51 -6.28
C ARG A 57 12.75 0.55 -6.87
N ALA A 58 12.83 -0.74 -6.56
CA ALA A 58 11.85 -1.74 -6.99
C ALA A 58 10.51 -1.55 -6.28
N LEU A 59 10.52 -1.36 -4.96
CA LEU A 59 9.32 -1.10 -4.17
C LEU A 59 8.67 0.23 -4.59
N PHE A 60 9.46 1.29 -4.76
CA PHE A 60 8.95 2.58 -5.26
C PHE A 60 8.16 2.43 -6.56
N ARG A 61 8.70 1.71 -7.55
CA ARG A 61 8.00 1.44 -8.81
C ARG A 61 6.73 0.61 -8.61
N ALA A 62 6.78 -0.43 -7.78
CA ALA A 62 5.63 -1.28 -7.51
C ALA A 62 4.49 -0.50 -6.83
N TYR A 63 4.81 0.31 -5.81
CA TYR A 63 3.84 1.15 -5.12
C TYR A 63 3.31 2.27 -6.02
N THR A 64 4.14 2.90 -6.84
CA THR A 64 3.68 3.93 -7.79
C THR A 64 2.63 3.37 -8.76
N ALA A 65 2.86 2.17 -9.30
CA ALA A 65 1.91 1.49 -10.17
C ALA A 65 0.63 1.11 -9.41
N ASN A 66 0.75 0.64 -8.17
CA ASN A 66 -0.42 0.32 -7.34
C ASN A 66 -1.28 1.56 -7.06
N GLU A 67 -0.68 2.64 -6.57
CA GLU A 67 -1.37 3.91 -6.28
C GLU A 67 -2.05 4.49 -7.53
N SER A 68 -1.36 4.45 -8.68
CA SER A 68 -1.94 4.90 -9.96
C SER A 68 -3.16 4.08 -10.36
N ASN A 69 -3.12 2.75 -10.19
CA ASN A 69 -4.25 1.88 -10.50
C ASN A 69 -5.40 2.04 -9.50
N TYR A 70 -5.09 2.14 -8.21
CA TYR A 70 -6.07 2.40 -7.16
C TYR A 70 -6.82 3.70 -7.44
N ARG A 71 -6.09 4.78 -7.77
CA ARG A 71 -6.70 6.06 -8.13
C ARG A 71 -7.64 5.97 -9.33
N LYS A 72 -7.33 5.15 -10.32
CA LYS A 72 -8.13 5.01 -11.56
C LYS A 72 -9.33 4.09 -11.40
N TYR A 73 -9.21 3.03 -10.61
CA TYR A 73 -10.14 1.90 -10.67
C TYR A 73 -10.75 1.50 -9.32
N VAL A 74 -10.33 2.12 -8.21
CA VAL A 74 -10.76 1.74 -6.86
C VAL A 74 -11.19 2.95 -6.05
N ASN A 75 -10.34 3.96 -5.91
CA ASN A 75 -10.61 5.14 -5.08
C ASN A 75 -11.77 5.94 -5.68
N GLY A 76 -12.73 6.33 -4.82
CA GLY A 76 -13.92 7.07 -5.24
C GLY A 76 -14.96 6.25 -6.02
N GLN A 77 -14.73 4.96 -6.24
CA GLN A 77 -15.70 4.04 -6.85
C GLN A 77 -16.55 3.34 -5.76
N ASP A 78 -17.66 2.72 -6.14
CA ASP A 78 -18.49 1.96 -5.20
C ASP A 78 -17.74 0.70 -4.73
N PRO A 79 -17.41 0.55 -3.44
CA PRO A 79 -16.70 -0.62 -2.93
C PRO A 79 -17.51 -1.92 -2.99
N LYS A 80 -18.82 -1.86 -3.27
CA LYS A 80 -19.69 -3.02 -3.46
C LYS A 80 -19.76 -3.48 -4.92
N ASP A 81 -19.25 -2.69 -5.85
CA ASP A 81 -19.20 -3.05 -7.26
C ASP A 81 -18.23 -4.22 -7.49
N ALA A 82 -18.68 -5.23 -8.25
CA ALA A 82 -17.92 -6.45 -8.47
C ALA A 82 -16.61 -6.20 -9.24
N ALA A 83 -16.59 -5.24 -10.17
CA ALA A 83 -15.39 -4.85 -10.91
C ALA A 83 -14.40 -4.10 -10.02
N VAL A 84 -14.89 -3.24 -9.11
CA VAL A 84 -14.04 -2.55 -8.12
C VAL A 84 -13.36 -3.55 -7.18
N ILE A 85 -14.12 -4.54 -6.67
CA ILE A 85 -13.58 -5.61 -5.82
C ILE A 85 -12.54 -6.44 -6.59
N ALA A 86 -12.82 -6.81 -7.84
CA ALA A 86 -11.90 -7.56 -8.68
C ALA A 86 -10.61 -6.78 -8.98
N ASN A 87 -10.73 -5.48 -9.30
CA ASN A 87 -9.61 -4.58 -9.54
C ASN A 87 -8.74 -4.42 -8.29
N LYS A 88 -9.35 -4.17 -7.13
CA LYS A 88 -8.63 -4.10 -5.85
C LYS A 88 -7.79 -5.35 -5.62
N LYS A 89 -8.41 -6.53 -5.71
CA LYS A 89 -7.71 -7.81 -5.53
C LYS A 89 -6.58 -7.99 -6.54
N LYS A 90 -6.83 -7.69 -7.82
CA LYS A 90 -5.83 -7.80 -8.89
C LYS A 90 -4.59 -6.95 -8.59
N TYR A 91 -4.78 -5.69 -8.20
CA TYR A 91 -3.65 -4.79 -7.95
C TYR A 91 -2.91 -5.13 -6.65
N ASP A 92 -3.62 -5.58 -5.61
CA ASP A 92 -3.01 -6.11 -4.39
C ASP A 92 -2.14 -7.34 -4.65
N ASP A 93 -2.64 -8.28 -5.47
CA ASP A 93 -1.89 -9.48 -5.84
C ASP A 93 -0.63 -9.13 -6.65
N VAL A 94 -0.74 -8.22 -7.62
CA VAL A 94 0.40 -7.73 -8.42
C VAL A 94 1.42 -7.01 -7.54
N LEU A 95 0.98 -6.15 -6.61
CA LEU A 95 1.87 -5.47 -5.67
C LEU A 95 2.61 -6.51 -4.81
N LYS A 96 1.89 -7.46 -4.22
CA LYS A 96 2.46 -8.50 -3.37
C LYS A 96 3.49 -9.36 -4.11
N GLU A 97 3.20 -9.73 -5.36
CA GLU A 97 4.15 -10.47 -6.20
C GLU A 97 5.44 -9.67 -6.45
N ASN A 98 5.32 -8.39 -6.81
CA ASN A 98 6.46 -7.53 -7.05
C ASN A 98 7.30 -7.29 -5.78
N VAL A 99 6.65 -7.07 -4.63
CA VAL A 99 7.34 -6.95 -3.34
C VAL A 99 8.07 -8.25 -2.99
N LYS A 100 7.43 -9.41 -3.17
CA LYS A 100 8.06 -10.72 -2.93
C LYS A 100 9.30 -10.94 -3.79
N LYS A 101 9.28 -10.52 -5.06
CA LYS A 101 10.45 -10.63 -5.98
C LYS A 101 11.59 -9.70 -5.60
N ALA A 102 11.29 -8.54 -5.02
CA ALA A 102 12.29 -7.53 -4.65
C ALA A 102 12.95 -7.81 -3.30
N LEU A 103 12.24 -8.44 -2.37
CA LEU A 103 12.71 -8.64 -1.00
C LEU A 103 13.37 -10.00 -0.80
N THR A 104 14.27 -10.09 0.18
CA THR A 104 14.70 -11.39 0.73
C THR A 104 13.54 -12.04 1.51
N ASP A 105 13.62 -13.35 1.76
CA ASP A 105 12.59 -14.05 2.53
C ASP A 105 12.37 -13.45 3.94
N ALA A 106 13.44 -13.02 4.61
CA ALA A 106 13.36 -12.39 5.92
C ALA A 106 12.66 -11.02 5.85
N GLN A 107 13.04 -10.19 4.88
CA GLN A 107 12.42 -8.88 4.64
C GLN A 107 10.95 -9.03 4.23
N TYR A 108 10.63 -10.00 3.38
CA TYR A 108 9.25 -10.25 2.95
C TYR A 108 8.38 -10.76 4.10
N LYS A 109 8.90 -11.64 4.97
CA LYS A 109 8.19 -12.06 6.20
C LYS A 109 7.92 -10.86 7.11
N LYS A 110 8.89 -9.97 7.29
CA LYS A 110 8.70 -8.73 8.07
C LYS A 110 7.68 -7.81 7.40
N TRP A 111 7.76 -7.60 6.09
CA TRP A 111 6.76 -6.86 5.32
C TRP A 111 5.34 -7.42 5.53
N LEU A 112 5.14 -8.74 5.46
CA LEU A 112 3.86 -9.37 5.73
C LEU A 112 3.34 -9.12 7.15
N SER A 113 4.22 -9.00 8.15
CA SER A 113 3.81 -8.66 9.52
C SER A 113 3.35 -7.21 9.63
N LEU A 114 3.99 -6.28 8.91
CA LEU A 114 3.61 -4.87 8.87
C LEU A 114 2.26 -4.66 8.17
N GLN A 115 1.89 -5.52 7.23
CA GLN A 115 0.57 -5.48 6.56
C GLN A 115 -0.58 -6.05 7.40
N LYS A 116 -0.29 -6.72 8.52
CA LYS A 116 -1.31 -7.34 9.39
C LYS A 116 -1.65 -6.49 10.62
N MET A 117 -0.89 -5.42 10.86
CA MET A 117 -1.13 -4.44 11.92
C MET A 117 -2.02 -3.32 11.40
#